data_AF-A0A933BS09-F1
#
_entry.id   AF-A0A933BS09-F1
#
_cell.length_a   1.000
_cell.length_b   1.000
_cell.length_c   1.000
_cell.angle_alpha   90.00
_cell.angle_beta   90.00
_cell.angle_gamma   90.00
#
_symmetry.space_group_name_H-M   'P 1'
#
loop_
_entity.id
_entity.type
_entity.pdbx_description
1 polymer ?
#
loop_
_entity_poly.entity_id
_entity_poly.type
_entity_poly.pdbx_seq_one_letter_code
_entity_poly.pdbx_strand_id
1 'polypeptide(L)'
;ARLFILFAAPPVKDLEWSDKGVEGCSRFLKRAWRIFHEFLDEVRSAPKPSSAPSGETAPEIRDLRRRSHIALKRVTEDIETRMQFNTAIAAIMEYVNSLYDFREWWTGCKEHTEAGRTAVREALETLTLTLSVFAPHVGEEMWSALGHAETADKTSWPEYDPELIRSEEILIVLQVNGKVRQKIVVEEGIGEEDLKARSLEDPKIKEWVAGKPVKKVVVVPKKLVNIVV
;
A
#
# COMPACT_ATOMS: atom_id res chain seq x y z
N ALA A 1 24.37 2.09 4.86
CA ALA A 1 24.44 3.57 4.83
C ALA A 1 23.43 4.19 3.86
N ARG A 2 23.42 3.88 2.56
CA ARG A 2 22.53 4.50 1.53
C ARG A 2 21.06 4.63 1.96
N LEU A 3 20.41 3.51 2.30
CA LEU A 3 19.00 3.51 2.67
C LEU A 3 18.69 4.42 3.86
N PHE A 4 19.56 4.44 4.88
CA PHE A 4 19.41 5.31 6.04
C PHE A 4 19.48 6.79 5.64
N ILE A 5 20.45 7.17 4.81
CA ILE A 5 20.63 8.56 4.37
C ILE A 5 19.37 9.06 3.65
N LEU A 6 18.83 8.24 2.73
CA LEU A 6 17.65 8.59 1.94
C LEU A 6 16.34 8.52 2.74
N PHE A 7 16.33 7.80 3.87
CA PHE A 7 15.16 7.66 4.73
C PHE A 7 15.09 8.69 5.86
N ALA A 8 16.23 9.05 6.45
CA ALA A 8 16.27 9.85 7.67
C ALA A 8 15.87 11.32 7.43
N ALA A 9 16.16 11.87 6.26
CA ALA A 9 15.78 13.24 5.91
C ALA A 9 15.48 13.38 4.41
N PRO A 10 14.56 14.28 4.02
CA PRO A 10 14.43 14.72 2.64
C PRO A 10 15.74 15.34 2.12
N PRO A 11 16.02 15.30 0.80
CA PRO A 11 17.28 15.78 0.22
C PRO A 11 17.66 17.22 0.55
N VAL A 12 16.66 18.07 0.80
CA VAL A 12 16.84 19.51 1.07
C VAL A 12 17.04 19.84 2.55
N LYS A 13 17.02 18.85 3.45
CA LYS A 13 17.17 19.04 4.89
C LYS A 13 18.48 18.44 5.39
N ASP A 14 19.00 19.03 6.45
CA ASP A 14 20.14 18.45 7.16
C ASP A 14 19.78 17.08 7.76
N LEU A 15 20.76 16.19 7.74
CA LEU A 15 20.66 14.85 8.29
C LEU A 15 21.57 14.73 9.51
N GLU A 16 20.98 14.38 10.65
CA GLU A 16 21.74 13.96 11.83
C GLU A 16 22.04 12.46 11.72
N TRP A 17 23.33 12.12 11.80
CA TRP A 17 23.75 10.73 11.74
C TRP A 17 23.29 9.95 12.98
N SER A 18 22.79 8.73 12.76
CA SER A 18 22.35 7.85 13.84
C SER A 18 22.67 6.38 13.52
N ASP A 19 23.61 5.79 14.27
CA ASP A 19 23.94 4.36 14.13
C ASP A 19 22.73 3.46 14.39
N LYS A 20 21.89 3.84 15.36
CA LYS A 20 20.61 3.16 15.63
C LYS A 20 19.66 3.22 14.42
N GLY A 21 19.64 4.33 13.70
CA GLY A 21 18.89 4.48 12.45
C GLY A 21 19.41 3.57 11.33
N VAL A 22 20.74 3.46 11.21
CA VAL A 22 21.40 2.54 10.27
C VAL A 22 21.05 1.08 10.59
N GLU A 23 21.10 0.68 11.86
CA GLU A 23 20.67 -0.65 12.29
C GLU A 23 19.20 -0.92 11.99
N GLY A 24 18.32 0.08 12.17
CA GLY A 24 16.91 0.00 11.81
C GLY A 24 16.71 -0.32 10.32
N CYS A 25 17.42 0.38 9.45
CA CYS A 25 17.41 0.12 8.02
C CYS A 25 17.98 -1.27 7.67
N SER A 26 19.03 -1.72 8.37
CA SER A 26 19.58 -3.08 8.20
C SER A 26 18.57 -4.16 8.58
N ARG A 27 17.85 -3.99 9.71
CA ARG A 27 16.78 -4.90 10.12
C ARG A 27 15.64 -4.93 9.11
N PHE A 28 15.25 -3.79 8.57
CA PHE A 28 14.25 -3.71 7.50
C PHE A 28 14.69 -4.49 6.25
N LEU A 29 15.92 -4.27 5.76
CA LEU A 29 16.43 -5.00 4.59
C LEU A 29 16.43 -6.52 4.82
N LYS A 30 16.87 -6.99 6.00
CA LYS A 30 16.80 -8.41 6.37
C LYS A 30 15.37 -8.94 6.39
N ARG A 31 14.41 -8.12 6.84
CA ARG A 31 13.00 -8.48 6.90
C ARG A 31 12.39 -8.59 5.49
N ALA A 32 12.73 -7.67 4.58
CA ALA A 32 12.33 -7.70 3.18
C ALA A 32 12.94 -8.91 2.45
N TRP A 33 14.23 -9.17 2.68
CA TRP A 33 14.93 -10.35 2.18
C TRP A 33 14.27 -11.67 2.62
N ARG A 34 13.95 -11.77 3.92
CA ARG A 34 13.31 -12.97 4.46
C ARG A 34 11.95 -13.25 3.82
N ILE A 35 11.06 -12.26 3.76
CA ILE A 35 9.71 -12.46 3.18
C ILE A 35 9.79 -12.79 1.69
N PHE A 36 10.72 -12.16 0.96
CA PHE A 36 10.99 -12.50 -0.43
C PHE A 36 11.34 -13.98 -0.60
N HIS A 37 12.26 -14.50 0.22
CA HIS A 37 12.66 -15.91 0.14
C HIS A 37 11.59 -16.89 0.60
N GLU A 38 10.74 -16.51 1.55
CA GLU A 38 9.59 -17.34 1.97
C GLU A 38 8.61 -17.58 0.82
N PHE A 39 8.50 -16.65 -0.14
CA PHE A 39 7.63 -16.76 -1.32
C PHE A 39 8.36 -17.19 -2.60
N LEU A 40 9.69 -17.28 -2.60
CA LEU A 40 10.47 -17.49 -3.83
C LEU A 40 10.12 -18.80 -4.52
N ASP A 41 9.88 -19.86 -3.76
CA ASP A 41 9.54 -21.18 -4.32
C ASP A 41 8.14 -21.20 -4.95
N GLU A 42 7.24 -20.29 -4.55
CA GLU A 42 5.91 -20.15 -5.16
C GLU A 42 5.96 -19.59 -6.58
N VAL A 43 7.03 -18.86 -6.94
CA VAL A 43 7.09 -18.06 -8.18
C VAL A 43 8.07 -18.58 -9.22
N ARG A 44 8.91 -19.56 -8.87
CA ARG A 44 9.89 -20.17 -9.80
C ARG A 44 9.23 -20.81 -11.02
N SER A 45 8.01 -21.34 -10.87
CA SER A 45 7.22 -21.93 -11.95
C SER A 45 5.96 -21.13 -12.29
N ALA A 46 5.73 -19.99 -11.64
CA ALA A 46 4.57 -19.15 -11.89
C ALA A 46 4.72 -18.43 -13.24
N PRO A 47 3.64 -18.33 -14.03
CA PRO A 47 3.65 -17.52 -15.25
C PRO A 47 3.89 -16.05 -14.91
N LYS A 48 4.34 -15.28 -15.90
CA LYS A 48 4.47 -13.82 -15.75
C LYS A 48 3.11 -13.21 -15.40
N PRO A 49 3.07 -12.16 -14.56
CA PRO A 49 1.84 -11.45 -14.25
C PRO A 49 1.12 -11.00 -15.53
N SER A 50 -0.13 -11.42 -15.71
CA SER A 50 -1.03 -10.85 -16.73
C SER A 50 -1.81 -9.68 -16.13
N SER A 51 -2.18 -8.71 -16.96
CA SER A 51 -2.97 -7.55 -16.54
C SER A 51 -4.33 -7.94 -15.94
N ALA A 52 -4.97 -9.01 -16.41
CA ALA A 52 -6.23 -9.50 -15.87
C ALA A 52 -6.12 -10.95 -15.36
N PRO A 53 -6.53 -11.26 -14.13
CA PRO A 53 -6.82 -12.63 -13.72
C PRO A 53 -8.10 -13.06 -14.44
N SER A 54 -8.08 -14.20 -15.11
CA SER A 54 -9.31 -14.84 -15.59
C SER A 54 -9.95 -15.60 -14.42
N GLY A 55 -11.07 -15.10 -13.89
CA GLY A 55 -11.92 -15.83 -12.94
C GLY A 55 -12.02 -15.22 -11.54
N GLU A 56 -12.81 -15.89 -10.69
CA GLU A 56 -13.05 -15.49 -9.31
C GLU A 56 -11.77 -15.73 -8.47
N THR A 57 -11.20 -14.65 -7.94
CA THR A 57 -9.97 -14.67 -7.14
C THR A 57 -10.30 -14.42 -5.67
N ALA A 58 -9.60 -15.06 -4.74
CA ALA A 58 -9.80 -14.81 -3.31
C ALA A 58 -9.58 -13.32 -2.97
N PRO A 59 -10.34 -12.72 -2.02
CA PRO A 59 -10.18 -11.32 -1.64
C PRO A 59 -8.75 -10.93 -1.26
N GLU A 60 -8.02 -11.82 -0.59
CA GLU A 60 -6.64 -11.61 -0.15
C GLU A 60 -5.66 -11.54 -1.33
N ILE A 61 -5.92 -12.30 -2.40
CA ILE A 61 -5.14 -12.23 -3.65
C ILE A 61 -5.39 -10.89 -4.34
N ARG A 62 -6.65 -10.42 -4.38
CA ARG A 62 -6.99 -9.10 -4.92
C ARG A 62 -6.34 -7.97 -4.11
N ASP A 63 -6.37 -8.06 -2.78
CA ASP A 63 -5.71 -7.06 -1.93
C ASP A 63 -4.20 -7.07 -2.14
N LEU A 64 -3.55 -8.24 -2.27
CA LEU A 64 -2.11 -8.32 -2.55
C LEU A 64 -1.76 -7.54 -3.83
N ARG A 65 -2.46 -7.80 -4.94
CA ARG A 65 -2.23 -7.08 -6.20
C ARG A 65 -2.45 -5.58 -6.04
N ARG A 66 -3.57 -5.18 -5.43
CA ARG A 66 -3.87 -3.77 -5.13
C ARG A 66 -2.75 -3.11 -4.33
N ARG A 67 -2.25 -3.77 -3.28
CA ARG A 67 -1.14 -3.27 -2.44
C ARG A 67 0.15 -3.10 -3.25
N SER A 68 0.46 -4.02 -4.16
CA SER A 68 1.59 -3.91 -5.08
C SER A 68 1.48 -2.65 -5.94
N HIS A 69 0.33 -2.43 -6.60
CA HIS A 69 0.14 -1.26 -7.45
C HIS A 69 0.07 0.07 -6.65
N ILE A 70 -0.48 0.07 -5.43
CA ILE A 70 -0.45 1.24 -4.53
C ILE A 70 1.00 1.58 -4.14
N ALA A 71 1.80 0.58 -3.76
CA ALA A 71 3.20 0.76 -3.40
C ALA A 71 3.99 1.31 -4.59
N LEU A 72 3.83 0.71 -5.77
CA LEU A 72 4.45 1.16 -7.00
C LEU A 72 4.08 2.61 -7.32
N LYS A 73 2.79 2.96 -7.33
CA LYS A 73 2.32 4.34 -7.56
C LYS A 73 2.97 5.34 -6.60
N ARG A 74 2.95 5.04 -5.29
CA ARG A 74 3.51 5.92 -4.27
C ARG A 74 5.00 6.13 -4.47
N VAL A 75 5.75 5.06 -4.72
CA VAL A 75 7.19 5.13 -4.97
C VAL A 75 7.49 5.92 -6.24
N THR A 76 6.77 5.68 -7.34
CA THR A 76 6.91 6.43 -8.60
C THR A 76 6.67 7.93 -8.37
N GLU A 77 5.53 8.31 -7.79
CA GLU A 77 5.16 9.72 -7.58
C GLU A 77 6.13 10.44 -6.63
N ASP A 78 6.56 9.77 -5.56
CA ASP A 78 7.49 10.35 -4.59
C ASP A 78 8.90 10.53 -5.17
N ILE A 79 9.35 9.64 -6.07
CA ILE A 79 10.63 9.78 -6.79
C ILE A 79 10.54 10.86 -7.87
N GLU A 80 9.59 10.76 -8.79
CA GLU A 80 9.56 11.59 -10.01
C GLU A 80 9.08 13.01 -9.75
N THR A 81 8.06 13.18 -8.90
CA THR A 81 7.40 14.48 -8.75
C THR A 81 7.89 15.23 -7.51
N ARG A 82 8.07 14.51 -6.40
CA ARG A 82 8.25 15.16 -5.07
C ARG A 82 9.68 15.13 -4.56
N MET A 83 10.53 14.26 -5.11
CA MET A 83 11.85 13.93 -4.55
C MET A 83 11.80 13.63 -3.04
N GLN A 84 10.74 12.95 -2.59
CA GLN A 84 10.50 12.58 -1.20
C GLN A 84 10.91 11.12 -0.96
N PHE A 85 12.21 10.83 -1.04
CA PHE A 85 12.73 9.46 -0.92
C PHE A 85 12.39 8.79 0.42
N ASN A 86 12.28 9.56 1.49
CA ASN A 86 11.90 9.05 2.80
C ASN A 86 10.47 8.50 2.83
N THR A 87 9.53 9.15 2.13
CA THR A 87 8.14 8.67 2.04
C THR A 87 8.01 7.52 1.05
N ALA A 88 8.81 7.50 -0.02
CA ALA A 88 8.92 6.36 -0.92
C ALA A 88 9.40 5.10 -0.15
N ILE A 89 10.48 5.22 0.63
CA ILE A 89 10.99 4.13 1.47
C ILE A 89 9.94 3.70 2.51
N ALA A 90 9.23 4.65 3.13
CA ALA A 90 8.14 4.33 4.05
C ALA A 90 7.01 3.52 3.37
N ALA A 91 6.66 3.86 2.12
CA ALA A 91 5.69 3.10 1.34
C ALA A 91 6.15 1.65 1.09
N ILE A 92 7.45 1.43 0.81
CA ILE A 92 8.03 0.08 0.69
C ILE A 92 8.00 -0.66 2.04
N MET A 93 8.28 0.03 3.16
CA MET A 93 8.18 -0.59 4.49
C MET A 93 6.74 -1.02 4.83
N GLU A 94 5.75 -0.17 4.53
CA GLU A 94 4.32 -0.50 4.64
C GLU A 94 3.95 -1.69 3.75
N TYR A 95 4.44 -1.70 2.52
CA TYR A 95 4.21 -2.79 1.58
C TYR A 95 4.78 -4.13 2.09
N VAL A 96 6.01 -4.12 2.61
CA VAL A 96 6.60 -5.30 3.27
C VAL A 96 5.72 -5.78 4.43
N ASN A 97 5.12 -4.89 5.23
CA ASN A 97 4.18 -5.32 6.27
C ASN A 97 2.98 -6.06 5.67
N SER A 98 2.37 -5.54 4.60
CA SER A 98 1.25 -6.20 3.91
C SER A 98 1.63 -7.57 3.32
N LEU A 99 2.88 -7.78 2.91
CA LEU A 99 3.35 -9.11 2.49
C LEU A 99 3.40 -10.11 3.67
N TYR A 100 3.77 -9.65 4.87
CA TYR A 100 3.72 -10.49 6.07
C TYR A 100 2.28 -10.84 6.46
N ASP A 101 1.34 -9.89 6.34
CA ASP A 101 -0.09 -10.12 6.59
C ASP A 101 -0.65 -11.14 5.59
N PHE A 102 -0.34 -10.97 4.30
CA PHE A 102 -0.74 -11.92 3.25
C PHE A 102 -0.15 -13.32 3.48
N ARG A 103 1.12 -13.41 3.91
CA ARG A 103 1.78 -14.68 4.22
C ARG A 103 1.05 -15.46 5.33
N GLU A 104 0.53 -14.79 6.35
CA GLU A 104 -0.22 -15.47 7.41
C GLU A 104 -1.48 -16.16 6.87
N TRP A 105 -2.20 -15.51 5.96
CA TRP A 105 -3.31 -16.13 5.25
C TRP A 105 -2.87 -17.24 4.28
N TRP A 106 -1.84 -16.96 3.47
CA TRP A 106 -1.31 -17.86 2.45
C TRP A 106 -0.88 -19.20 3.05
N THR A 107 -0.12 -19.19 4.13
CA THR A 107 0.34 -20.41 4.82
C THR A 107 -0.79 -21.24 5.44
N GLY A 108 -1.96 -20.64 5.67
CA GLY A 108 -3.16 -21.34 6.13
C GLY A 108 -3.96 -21.99 5.00
N CYS A 109 -3.65 -21.68 3.74
CA CYS A 109 -4.34 -22.25 2.59
C CYS A 109 -3.88 -23.69 2.33
N LYS A 110 -4.84 -24.58 2.02
CA LYS A 110 -4.54 -25.98 1.69
C LYS A 110 -3.88 -26.13 0.33
N GLU A 111 -4.25 -25.26 -0.59
CA GLU A 111 -3.75 -25.25 -1.97
C GLU A 111 -3.53 -23.82 -2.43
N HIS A 112 -2.46 -23.63 -3.17
CA HIS A 112 -2.12 -22.36 -3.80
C HIS A 112 -2.58 -22.39 -5.25
N THR A 113 -3.46 -21.48 -5.61
CA THR A 113 -3.96 -21.37 -6.99
C THR A 113 -2.88 -20.75 -7.89
N GLU A 114 -2.98 -21.00 -9.20
CA GLU A 114 -2.11 -20.35 -10.19
C GLU A 114 -2.23 -18.83 -10.12
N ALA A 115 -3.46 -18.30 -10.04
CA ALA A 115 -3.71 -16.87 -9.87
C ALA A 115 -3.04 -16.29 -8.61
N GLY A 116 -3.04 -17.04 -7.51
CA GLY A 116 -2.33 -16.67 -6.28
C GLY A 116 -0.82 -16.60 -6.50
N ARG A 117 -0.21 -17.63 -7.10
CA ARG A 117 1.23 -17.63 -7.42
C ARG A 117 1.63 -16.50 -8.36
N THR A 118 0.79 -16.18 -9.35
CA THR A 118 1.00 -15.05 -10.25
C THR A 118 0.96 -13.71 -9.52
N ALA A 119 0.02 -13.53 -8.58
CA ALA A 119 -0.02 -12.33 -7.74
C ALA A 119 1.18 -12.22 -6.79
N VAL A 120 1.66 -13.35 -6.26
CA VAL A 120 2.90 -13.39 -5.47
C VAL A 120 4.11 -13.01 -6.34
N ARG A 121 4.20 -13.46 -7.60
CA ARG A 121 5.27 -13.04 -8.53
C ARG A 121 5.24 -11.53 -8.77
N GLU A 122 4.08 -10.97 -9.09
CA GLU A 122 3.89 -9.52 -9.25
C GLU A 122 4.34 -8.76 -8.00
N ALA A 123 4.00 -9.29 -6.82
CA ALA A 123 4.36 -8.67 -5.55
C ALA A 123 5.88 -8.69 -5.29
N LEU A 124 6.55 -9.81 -5.57
CA LEU A 124 8.00 -9.92 -5.41
C LEU A 124 8.76 -9.08 -6.44
N GLU A 125 8.31 -9.03 -7.70
CA GLU A 125 8.87 -8.14 -8.73
C GLU A 125 8.72 -6.67 -8.33
N THR A 126 7.54 -6.27 -7.82
CA THR A 126 7.28 -4.92 -7.32
C THR A 126 8.19 -4.57 -6.14
N LEU A 127 8.30 -5.46 -5.13
CA LEU A 127 9.20 -5.24 -3.99
C LEU A 127 10.65 -5.08 -4.47
N THR A 128 11.08 -5.94 -5.39
CA THR A 128 12.45 -5.98 -5.91
C THR A 128 12.80 -4.67 -6.63
N LEU A 129 11.96 -4.24 -7.57
CA LEU A 129 12.21 -3.05 -8.39
C LEU A 129 12.08 -1.76 -7.58
N THR A 130 11.09 -1.66 -6.68
CA THR A 130 10.97 -0.48 -5.81
C THR A 130 12.14 -0.35 -4.83
N LEU A 131 12.64 -1.48 -4.30
CA LEU A 131 13.76 -1.49 -3.38
C LEU A 131 15.11 -1.27 -4.10
N SER A 132 15.27 -1.71 -5.36
CA SER A 132 16.53 -1.61 -6.10
C SER A 132 17.02 -0.17 -6.28
N VAL A 133 16.10 0.80 -6.38
CA VAL A 133 16.44 2.23 -6.44
C VAL A 133 17.23 2.69 -5.22
N PHE A 134 16.88 2.18 -4.04
CA PHE A 134 17.46 2.60 -2.76
C PHE A 134 18.56 1.65 -2.25
N ALA A 135 18.44 0.36 -2.56
CA ALA A 135 19.35 -0.72 -2.17
C ALA A 135 19.67 -1.64 -3.36
N PRO A 136 20.39 -1.15 -4.39
CA PRO A 136 20.52 -1.85 -5.68
C PRO A 136 21.14 -3.22 -5.57
N HIS A 137 22.15 -3.42 -4.73
CA HIS A 137 22.76 -4.75 -4.57
C HIS A 137 21.76 -5.79 -4.03
N VAL A 138 20.86 -5.40 -3.10
CA VAL A 138 19.82 -6.30 -2.61
C VAL A 138 18.76 -6.54 -3.68
N GLY A 139 18.37 -5.48 -4.40
CA GLY A 139 17.45 -5.57 -5.51
C GLY A 139 17.95 -6.47 -6.64
N GLU A 140 19.21 -6.38 -7.04
CA GLU A 140 19.80 -7.22 -8.09
C GLU A 140 19.85 -8.70 -7.69
N GLU A 141 20.21 -9.00 -6.44
CA GLU A 141 20.20 -10.38 -5.94
C GLU A 141 18.77 -10.95 -5.92
N MET A 142 17.79 -10.17 -5.49
CA MET A 142 16.37 -10.56 -5.56
C MET A 142 15.91 -10.74 -7.01
N TRP A 143 16.30 -9.85 -7.91
CA TRP A 143 15.94 -9.89 -9.33
C TRP A 143 16.51 -11.11 -10.04
N SER A 144 17.79 -11.41 -9.79
CA SER A 144 18.42 -12.64 -10.28
C SER A 144 17.75 -13.89 -9.70
N ALA A 145 17.40 -13.88 -8.40
CA ALA A 145 16.73 -15.01 -7.76
C ALA A 145 15.33 -15.31 -8.35
N LEU A 146 14.63 -14.30 -8.86
CA LEU A 146 13.36 -14.44 -9.61
C LEU A 146 13.52 -15.06 -11.01
N GLY A 147 14.76 -15.27 -11.45
CA GLY A 147 15.11 -15.93 -12.72
C GLY A 147 15.19 -14.96 -13.91
N HIS A 148 15.29 -13.65 -13.69
CA HIS A 148 15.48 -12.69 -14.78
C HIS A 148 16.91 -12.79 -15.35
N ALA A 149 17.01 -12.72 -16.68
CA ALA A 149 18.29 -12.87 -17.39
C ALA A 149 19.09 -11.56 -17.46
N GLU A 150 18.41 -10.42 -17.49
CA GLU A 150 19.03 -9.10 -17.47
C GLU A 150 19.04 -8.53 -16.06
N THR A 151 19.97 -7.61 -15.80
CA THR A 151 20.05 -6.86 -14.55
C THR A 151 18.85 -5.92 -14.39
N ALA A 152 18.48 -5.62 -13.15
CA ALA A 152 17.31 -4.80 -12.84
C ALA A 152 17.44 -3.37 -13.39
N ASP A 153 18.64 -2.83 -13.54
CA ASP A 153 18.87 -1.51 -14.16
C ASP A 153 18.54 -1.44 -15.65
N LYS A 154 18.46 -2.59 -16.34
CA LYS A 154 18.09 -2.68 -17.76
C LYS A 154 16.60 -2.89 -17.99
N THR A 155 15.83 -3.22 -16.94
CA THR A 155 14.38 -3.35 -17.07
C THR A 155 13.71 -1.99 -17.10
N SER A 156 12.65 -1.87 -17.88
CA SER A 156 11.75 -0.72 -17.78
C SER A 156 11.11 -0.68 -16.39
N TRP A 157 10.90 0.52 -15.87
CA TRP A 157 10.11 0.73 -14.65
C TRP A 157 8.66 0.26 -14.89
N PRO A 158 8.06 -0.52 -13.98
CA PRO A 158 6.72 -1.04 -14.18
C PRO A 158 5.67 0.07 -14.04
N GLU A 159 4.60 -0.05 -14.81
CA GLU A 159 3.42 0.81 -14.69
C GLU A 159 2.44 0.25 -13.65
N TYR A 160 1.84 1.12 -12.85
CA TYR A 160 0.76 0.70 -11.96
C TYR A 160 -0.59 0.72 -12.70
N ASP A 161 -1.52 -0.15 -12.33
CA ASP A 161 -2.87 -0.20 -12.89
C ASP A 161 -3.83 0.69 -12.07
N PRO A 162 -4.40 1.76 -12.67
CA PRO A 162 -5.37 2.62 -11.99
C PRO A 162 -6.64 1.92 -11.53
N GLU A 163 -7.06 0.82 -12.18
CA GLU A 163 -8.25 0.07 -11.79
C GLU A 163 -8.00 -0.76 -10.53
N LEU A 164 -6.82 -1.36 -10.41
CA LEU A 164 -6.47 -2.18 -9.24
C LEU A 164 -6.29 -1.36 -7.97
N ILE A 165 -5.91 -0.09 -8.10
CA ILE A 165 -5.72 0.83 -6.95
C ILE A 165 -6.98 1.59 -6.56
N ARG A 166 -8.08 1.48 -7.33
CA ARG A 166 -9.37 2.03 -6.90
C ARG A 166 -9.73 1.38 -5.58
N SER A 167 -10.04 2.22 -4.60
CA SER A 167 -10.50 1.71 -3.34
C SER A 167 -11.96 1.39 -3.52
N GLU A 168 -12.39 0.14 -3.37
CA GLU A 168 -13.83 -0.13 -3.33
C GLU A 168 -14.45 0.61 -2.13
N GLU A 169 -13.67 0.79 -1.05
CA GLU A 169 -14.08 1.44 0.19
C GLU A 169 -13.11 2.55 0.63
N ILE A 170 -13.65 3.65 1.15
CA ILE A 170 -12.93 4.80 1.71
C ILE A 170 -13.35 5.04 3.16
N LEU A 171 -12.41 5.51 3.97
CA LEU A 171 -12.69 5.94 5.33
C LEU A 171 -13.10 7.41 5.33
N ILE A 172 -14.34 7.68 5.74
CA ILE A 172 -14.89 9.02 5.90
C ILE A 172 -14.93 9.39 7.39
N VAL A 173 -14.36 10.54 7.71
CA VAL A 173 -14.40 11.09 9.06
C VAL A 173 -15.70 11.85 9.28
N LEU A 174 -16.45 11.52 10.34
CA LEU A 174 -17.65 12.26 10.71
C LEU A 174 -17.34 13.26 11.83
N GLN A 175 -17.76 14.49 11.62
CA GLN A 175 -17.56 15.61 12.54
C GLN A 175 -18.90 16.21 12.96
N VAL A 176 -18.94 16.74 14.19
CA VAL A 176 -20.04 17.58 14.68
C VAL A 176 -19.46 18.89 15.20
N ASN A 177 -19.89 20.01 14.60
CA ASN A 177 -19.33 21.34 14.84
C ASN A 177 -17.78 21.36 14.77
N GLY A 178 -17.23 20.71 13.73
CA GLY A 178 -15.79 20.65 13.45
C GLY A 178 -14.98 19.68 14.32
N LYS A 179 -15.59 19.01 15.30
CA LYS A 179 -14.90 18.02 16.15
C LYS A 179 -15.15 16.60 15.64
N VAL A 180 -14.10 15.81 15.48
CA VAL A 180 -14.18 14.40 15.04
C VAL A 180 -14.92 13.56 16.09
N ARG A 181 -15.94 12.81 15.65
CA ARG A 181 -16.76 11.95 16.51
C ARG A 181 -16.67 10.48 16.15
N GLN A 182 -16.63 10.18 14.87
CA GLN A 182 -16.74 8.83 14.31
C GLN A 182 -15.92 8.75 13.03
N LYS A 183 -15.54 7.54 12.63
CA LYS A 183 -15.02 7.22 11.30
C LYS A 183 -15.88 6.09 10.75
N ILE A 184 -16.36 6.23 9.52
CA ILE A 184 -17.15 5.20 8.84
C ILE A 184 -16.42 4.77 7.57
N VAL A 185 -16.61 3.51 7.19
CA VAL A 185 -16.13 2.97 5.91
C VAL A 185 -17.33 2.94 4.95
N VAL A 186 -17.14 3.51 3.78
CA VAL A 186 -18.18 3.64 2.73
C VAL A 186 -17.57 3.33 1.37
N GLU A 187 -18.39 3.00 0.39
CA GLU A 187 -17.88 2.79 -0.98
C GLU A 187 -17.26 4.07 -1.55
N GLU A 188 -16.16 3.99 -2.31
CA GLU A 188 -15.51 5.18 -2.90
C GLU A 188 -16.45 5.96 -3.84
N GLY A 189 -17.38 5.24 -4.49
CA GLY A 189 -18.40 5.79 -5.38
C GLY A 189 -19.67 6.27 -4.70
N ILE A 190 -19.75 6.26 -3.36
CA ILE A 190 -20.99 6.66 -2.66
C ILE A 190 -21.42 8.08 -3.05
N GLY A 191 -22.70 8.23 -3.43
CA GLY A 191 -23.28 9.52 -3.75
C GLY A 191 -23.27 10.48 -2.56
N GLU A 192 -23.21 11.78 -2.82
CA GLU A 192 -23.18 12.79 -1.74
C GLU A 192 -24.41 12.67 -0.81
N GLU A 193 -25.60 12.45 -1.38
CA GLU A 193 -26.85 12.32 -0.63
C GLU A 193 -26.88 11.03 0.21
N ASP A 194 -26.43 9.91 -0.34
CA ASP A 194 -26.34 8.64 0.39
C ASP A 194 -25.33 8.73 1.54
N LEU A 195 -24.20 9.42 1.30
CA LEU A 195 -23.20 9.66 2.33
C LEU A 195 -23.74 10.55 3.45
N LYS A 196 -24.53 11.58 3.14
CA LYS A 196 -25.22 12.41 4.14
C LYS A 196 -26.19 11.57 4.97
N ALA A 197 -27.05 10.79 4.31
CA ALA A 197 -28.03 9.93 4.98
C ALA A 197 -27.34 8.95 5.94
N ARG A 198 -26.35 8.20 5.44
CA ARG A 198 -25.56 7.25 6.23
C ARG A 198 -24.84 7.92 7.41
N SER A 199 -24.34 9.15 7.23
CA SER A 199 -23.69 9.91 8.30
C SER A 199 -24.65 10.34 9.40
N LEU A 200 -25.89 10.72 9.04
CA LEU A 200 -26.93 11.09 10.00
C LEU A 200 -27.58 9.88 10.67
N GLU A 201 -27.54 8.72 10.02
CA GLU A 201 -28.05 7.47 10.55
C GLU A 201 -27.12 6.79 11.55
N ASP A 202 -25.83 7.14 11.53
CA ASP A 202 -24.80 6.60 12.41
C ASP A 202 -25.18 6.75 13.89
N PRO A 203 -25.18 5.66 14.68
CA PRO A 203 -25.63 5.68 16.07
C PRO A 203 -24.88 6.70 16.94
N LYS A 204 -23.57 6.82 16.75
CA LYS A 204 -22.75 7.73 17.56
C LYS A 204 -23.04 9.18 17.17
N ILE A 205 -23.22 9.46 15.89
CA ILE A 205 -23.61 10.80 15.44
C ILE A 205 -24.99 11.17 15.98
N LYS A 206 -25.97 10.26 15.95
CA LYS A 206 -27.31 10.47 16.52
C LYS A 206 -27.25 10.92 17.97
N GLU A 207 -26.39 10.33 18.79
CA GLU A 207 -26.16 10.77 20.18
C GLU A 207 -25.65 12.22 20.26
N TRP A 208 -24.72 12.62 19.40
CA TRP A 208 -24.13 13.98 19.42
C TRP A 208 -25.09 15.07 18.95
N VAL A 209 -26.01 14.73 18.05
CA VAL A 209 -27.02 15.65 17.49
C VAL A 209 -28.37 15.58 18.19
N ALA A 210 -28.56 14.65 19.13
CA ALA A 210 -29.81 14.48 19.87
C ALA A 210 -30.30 15.81 20.51
N GLY A 211 -31.56 16.16 20.25
CA GLY A 211 -32.19 17.37 20.76
C GLY A 211 -31.69 18.68 20.13
N LYS A 212 -30.87 18.65 19.08
CA LYS A 212 -30.36 19.84 18.38
C LYS A 212 -30.80 19.83 16.92
N PRO A 213 -31.30 20.97 16.38
CA PRO A 213 -31.63 21.05 14.97
C PRO A 213 -30.37 21.05 14.11
N VAL A 214 -30.31 20.17 13.10
CA VAL A 214 -29.23 20.18 12.11
C VAL A 214 -29.41 21.38 11.19
N LYS A 215 -28.46 22.31 11.21
CA LYS A 215 -28.47 23.54 10.40
C LYS A 215 -27.87 23.33 9.02
N LYS A 216 -26.81 22.51 8.94
CA LYS A 216 -26.07 22.27 7.69
C LYS A 216 -25.30 20.97 7.77
N VAL A 217 -25.25 20.22 6.68
CA VAL A 217 -24.33 19.08 6.51
C VAL A 217 -23.38 19.43 5.38
N VAL A 218 -22.07 19.44 5.66
CA VAL A 218 -21.02 19.75 4.70
C VAL A 218 -20.27 18.47 4.37
N VAL A 219 -20.33 18.06 3.11
CA VAL A 219 -19.59 16.90 2.61
C VAL A 219 -18.33 17.40 1.91
N VAL A 220 -17.18 16.83 2.31
CA VAL A 220 -15.93 16.95 1.56
C VAL A 220 -15.66 15.58 0.93
N PRO A 221 -15.83 15.43 -0.39
CA PRO A 221 -15.71 14.14 -1.07
C PRO A 221 -14.42 13.41 -0.70
N LYS A 222 -14.54 12.11 -0.45
CA LYS A 222 -13.44 11.20 -0.08
C LYS A 222 -12.67 11.55 1.20
N LYS A 223 -13.16 12.48 2.03
CA LYS A 223 -12.46 12.92 3.26
C LYS A 223 -13.33 12.90 4.50
N LEU A 224 -14.40 13.71 4.53
CA LEU A 224 -15.18 13.92 5.76
C LEU A 224 -16.60 14.40 5.50
N VAL A 225 -17.45 14.24 6.50
CA VAL A 225 -18.75 14.90 6.61
C VAL A 225 -18.80 15.66 7.92
N ASN A 226 -19.11 16.96 7.87
CA ASN A 226 -19.26 17.80 9.04
C ASN A 226 -20.71 18.25 9.21
N ILE A 227 -21.29 17.91 10.37
CA ILE A 227 -22.67 18.20 10.73
C ILE A 227 -22.69 19.39 11.67
N VAL A 228 -23.35 20.46 11.25
CA VAL A 228 -23.52 21.69 12.00
C VAL A 228 -24.86 21.65 12.73
N VAL A 229 -24.80 21.68 14.06
CA VAL A 229 -25.95 21.76 14.97
C VAL A 229 -25.90 23.05 15.79
#